data_AF-A0A941XM25-F1
#
_entry.id   AF-A0A941XM25-F1
#
_cell.length_a   1.000
_cell.length_b   1.000
_cell.length_c   1.000
_cell.angle_alpha   90.00
_cell.angle_beta   90.00
_cell.angle_gamma   90.00
#
_symmetry.space_group_name_H-M   'P 1'
#
loop_
_entity.id
_entity.type
_entity.pdbx_description
1 polymer ?
#
loop_
_entity_poly.entity_id
_entity_poly.type
_entity_poly.pdbx_seq_one_letter_code
_entity_poly.pdbx_strand_id
1 'polypeptide(L)'
;MEKVNEIIDKLSQDIDSKSSVLKSCYITIKNNHKAIEYFENSMNEKYETGQAVLRLYGFLQALFVCIDTLYMLTLKITGTKNFININDNKALRELKYIRNDVVGHPTNRIVDDKTEYAILNPDDIKNEEFTYSVFSDVEYKKHVVFADLLKAYKDEAFKLLNALDAYVTSAKTPYLLDDAINIYETFLNGDDIRGHLALFKRKNKEGNINSRISRRIKLVGRLFTDFEKNPDGVKRYVTAYHLYKLVSIIAADEDLSSRIKPLRLPNALSKIFQFFDDNSSLVHHFECIYDANHPMFYSSIEQIIKTAKKLKNKTVSDYFEQIKEAAYKHDNEYVYAYAALLREYKGKKKKMKTF
;
A
#
# COMPACT_ATOMS: atom_id res chain seq x y z
N MET A 1 -16.48 -16.42 -9.31
CA MET A 1 -15.27 -17.15 -8.90
C MET A 1 -14.75 -18.00 -10.04
N GLU A 2 -15.64 -18.69 -10.76
CA GLU A 2 -15.37 -19.42 -12.02
C GLU A 2 -14.34 -18.78 -12.95
N LYS A 3 -14.58 -17.56 -13.47
CA LYS A 3 -13.62 -16.84 -14.34
C LYS A 3 -12.22 -16.66 -13.75
N VAL A 4 -12.11 -16.52 -12.42
CA VAL A 4 -10.82 -16.39 -11.71
C VAL A 4 -10.13 -17.75 -11.63
N ASN A 5 -10.90 -18.82 -11.40
CA ASN A 5 -10.40 -20.20 -11.37
C ASN A 5 -9.91 -20.67 -12.74
N GLU A 6 -10.59 -20.30 -13.83
CA GLU A 6 -10.16 -20.63 -15.20
C GLU A 6 -8.74 -20.12 -15.51
N ILE A 7 -8.44 -18.87 -15.12
CA ILE A 7 -7.11 -18.30 -15.34
C ILE A 7 -6.06 -18.98 -14.45
N ILE A 8 -6.43 -19.34 -13.21
CA ILE A 8 -5.55 -20.10 -12.31
C ILE A 8 -5.23 -21.47 -12.92
N ASP A 9 -6.22 -22.14 -13.51
CA ASP A 9 -6.03 -23.42 -14.16
C ASP A 9 -5.07 -23.30 -15.35
N LYS A 10 -5.27 -22.29 -16.20
CA LYS A 10 -4.37 -22.00 -17.31
C LYS A 10 -2.93 -21.72 -16.84
N LEU A 11 -2.75 -20.80 -15.88
CA LEU A 11 -1.43 -20.47 -15.30
C LEU A 11 -0.75 -21.68 -14.64
N SER A 12 -1.52 -22.61 -14.09
CA SER A 12 -0.99 -23.84 -13.48
C SER A 12 -0.48 -24.85 -14.50
N GLN A 13 -0.99 -24.80 -15.74
CA GLN A 13 -0.55 -25.64 -16.85
C GLN A 13 0.69 -25.04 -17.54
N ASP A 14 0.72 -23.71 -17.71
CA ASP A 14 1.76 -23.00 -18.46
C ASP A 14 3.09 -22.84 -17.68
N ILE A 15 3.04 -22.78 -16.35
CA ILE A 15 4.22 -22.56 -15.51
C ILE A 15 4.69 -23.88 -14.92
N ASP A 16 5.93 -24.30 -15.27
CA ASP A 16 6.53 -25.59 -14.96
C ASP A 16 6.08 -26.16 -13.60
N SER A 17 5.43 -27.32 -13.69
CA SER A 17 4.78 -28.10 -12.62
C SER A 17 5.71 -28.55 -11.48
N LYS A 18 6.90 -27.97 -11.32
CA LYS A 18 7.91 -28.37 -10.32
C LYS A 18 8.02 -27.40 -9.15
N SER A 19 7.48 -26.19 -9.25
CA SER A 19 7.48 -25.25 -8.11
C SER A 19 6.41 -25.62 -7.08
N SER A 20 6.84 -26.19 -5.95
CA SER A 20 5.97 -26.51 -4.80
C SER A 20 5.25 -25.27 -4.26
N VAL A 21 5.88 -24.10 -4.33
CA VAL A 21 5.29 -22.83 -3.87
C VAL A 21 4.16 -22.39 -4.79
N LEU A 22 4.34 -22.46 -6.12
CA LEU A 22 3.27 -22.10 -7.07
C LEU A 22 2.07 -23.05 -6.93
N LYS A 23 2.32 -24.36 -6.82
CA LYS A 23 1.26 -25.35 -6.53
C LYS A 23 0.50 -25.02 -5.24
N SER A 24 1.22 -24.72 -4.17
CA SER A 24 0.63 -24.31 -2.90
C SER A 24 -0.23 -23.05 -3.05
N CYS A 25 0.22 -22.05 -3.82
CA CYS A 25 -0.56 -20.85 -4.09
C CYS A 25 -1.87 -21.16 -4.83
N TYR A 26 -1.82 -21.94 -5.91
CA TYR A 26 -3.02 -22.29 -6.68
C TYR A 26 -4.03 -23.07 -5.84
N ILE A 27 -3.58 -24.08 -5.10
CA ILE A 27 -4.45 -24.89 -4.22
C ILE A 27 -5.05 -24.03 -3.10
N THR A 28 -4.24 -23.15 -2.50
CA THR A 28 -4.69 -22.25 -1.44
C THR A 28 -5.79 -21.32 -1.95
N ILE A 29 -5.60 -20.68 -3.11
CA ILE A 29 -6.62 -19.82 -3.71
C ILE A 29 -7.90 -20.62 -3.97
N LYS A 30 -7.81 -21.79 -4.61
CA LYS A 30 -8.98 -22.63 -4.91
C LYS A 30 -9.73 -23.10 -3.67
N ASN A 31 -9.03 -23.50 -2.61
CA ASN A 31 -9.68 -23.93 -1.37
C ASN A 31 -10.41 -22.77 -0.68
N ASN A 32 -9.81 -21.58 -0.65
CA ASN A 32 -10.47 -20.39 -0.11
C ASN A 32 -11.61 -19.91 -1.01
N HIS A 33 -11.52 -20.10 -2.33
CA HIS A 33 -12.63 -19.85 -3.25
C HIS A 33 -13.83 -20.73 -2.94
N LYS A 34 -13.63 -22.02 -2.62
CA LYS A 34 -14.72 -22.90 -2.16
C LYS A 34 -15.37 -22.41 -0.87
N ALA A 35 -14.57 -21.93 0.09
CA ALA A 35 -15.08 -21.37 1.34
C ALA A 35 -15.90 -20.09 1.08
N ILE A 36 -15.44 -19.23 0.18
CA ILE A 36 -16.16 -18.01 -0.24
C ILE A 36 -17.45 -18.37 -0.98
N GLU A 37 -17.42 -19.32 -1.91
CA GLU A 37 -18.61 -19.80 -2.64
C GLU A 37 -19.63 -20.41 -1.68
N TYR A 38 -19.18 -21.19 -0.69
CA TYR A 38 -20.04 -21.70 0.36
C TYR A 38 -20.68 -20.57 1.16
N PHE A 39 -19.92 -19.53 1.52
CA PHE A 39 -20.46 -18.35 2.19
C PHE A 39 -21.51 -17.63 1.32
N GLU A 40 -21.22 -17.40 0.03
CA GLU A 40 -22.13 -16.76 -0.93
C GLU A 40 -23.46 -17.52 -1.07
N ASN A 41 -23.39 -18.82 -1.34
CA ASN A 41 -24.56 -19.66 -1.56
C ASN A 41 -25.47 -19.76 -0.34
N SER A 42 -24.89 -19.46 0.82
CA SER A 42 -25.51 -19.64 2.11
C SER A 42 -25.97 -18.30 2.71
N MET A 43 -25.82 -17.17 2.00
CA MET A 43 -26.23 -15.84 2.47
C MET A 43 -27.71 -15.75 2.83
N ASN A 44 -28.59 -16.50 2.16
CA ASN A 44 -30.04 -16.45 2.41
C ASN A 44 -30.52 -17.40 3.52
N GLU A 45 -29.63 -18.21 4.08
CA GLU A 45 -29.98 -19.16 5.13
C GLU A 45 -30.02 -18.48 6.51
N LYS A 46 -30.90 -18.94 7.39
CA LYS A 46 -30.91 -18.52 8.79
C LYS A 46 -29.97 -19.40 9.59
N TYR A 47 -29.13 -18.76 10.40
CA TYR A 47 -28.13 -19.43 11.22
C TYR A 47 -28.33 -19.15 12.70
N GLU A 48 -27.93 -20.13 13.50
CA GLU A 48 -27.69 -19.88 14.92
C GLU A 48 -26.48 -18.95 15.10
N THR A 49 -26.46 -18.22 16.20
CA THR A 49 -25.45 -17.21 16.52
C THR A 49 -24.01 -17.69 16.32
N GLY A 50 -23.67 -18.88 16.82
CA GLY A 50 -22.32 -19.45 16.65
C GLY A 50 -21.96 -19.76 15.19
N GLN A 51 -22.93 -20.20 14.39
CA GLN A 51 -22.75 -20.48 12.97
C GLN A 51 -22.56 -19.17 12.18
N ALA A 52 -23.32 -18.12 12.51
CA ALA A 52 -23.16 -16.80 11.90
C ALA A 52 -21.76 -16.22 12.14
N VAL A 53 -21.25 -16.31 13.38
CA VAL A 53 -19.88 -15.87 13.74
C VAL A 53 -18.83 -16.68 12.97
N LEU A 54 -18.93 -18.01 12.96
CA LEU A 54 -17.97 -18.87 12.27
C LEU A 54 -17.94 -18.59 10.76
N ARG A 55 -19.10 -18.37 10.15
CA ARG A 55 -19.23 -18.01 8.72
C ARG A 55 -18.55 -16.68 8.43
N LEU A 56 -18.81 -15.65 9.25
CA LEU A 56 -18.17 -14.34 9.11
C LEU A 56 -16.64 -14.44 9.22
N TYR A 57 -16.15 -15.17 10.22
CA TYR A 57 -14.71 -15.35 10.44
C TYR A 57 -14.06 -16.09 9.28
N GLY A 58 -14.69 -17.18 8.83
CA GLY A 58 -14.25 -17.96 7.68
C GLY A 58 -14.19 -17.11 6.41
N PHE A 59 -15.21 -16.30 6.14
CA PHE A 59 -15.27 -15.41 4.99
C PHE A 59 -14.16 -14.36 4.99
N LEU A 60 -14.00 -13.61 6.08
CA LEU A 60 -12.98 -12.56 6.20
C LEU A 60 -11.57 -13.16 6.12
N GLN A 61 -11.34 -14.31 6.77
CA GLN A 61 -10.05 -14.99 6.72
C GLN A 61 -9.76 -15.55 5.33
N ALA A 62 -10.75 -16.13 4.64
CA ALA A 62 -10.57 -16.66 3.29
C ALA A 62 -10.21 -15.57 2.28
N LEU A 63 -10.90 -14.42 2.33
CA LEU A 63 -10.56 -13.26 1.49
C LEU A 63 -9.13 -12.77 1.75
N PHE A 64 -8.75 -12.64 3.03
CA PHE A 64 -7.42 -12.17 3.41
C PHE A 64 -6.31 -13.12 2.91
N VAL A 65 -6.50 -14.44 3.12
CA VAL A 65 -5.55 -15.47 2.64
C VAL A 65 -5.45 -15.47 1.13
N CYS A 66 -6.56 -15.32 0.41
CA CYS A 66 -6.55 -15.18 -1.05
C CYS A 66 -5.68 -14.00 -1.50
N ILE A 67 -5.85 -12.81 -0.90
CA ILE A 67 -5.07 -11.61 -1.24
C ILE A 67 -3.57 -11.83 -1.00
N ASP A 68 -3.19 -12.35 0.18
CA ASP A 68 -1.79 -12.65 0.49
C ASP A 68 -1.20 -13.67 -0.48
N THR A 69 -2.00 -14.66 -0.89
CA THR A 69 -1.58 -15.67 -1.86
C THR A 69 -1.41 -15.09 -3.26
N LEU A 70 -2.25 -14.13 -3.68
CA LEU A 70 -2.07 -13.41 -4.95
C LEU A 70 -0.77 -12.60 -4.98
N TYR A 71 -0.38 -11.98 -3.85
CA TYR A 71 0.93 -11.32 -3.72
C TYR A 71 2.09 -12.32 -3.82
N MET A 72 1.98 -13.50 -3.20
CA MET A 72 3.00 -14.55 -3.28
C MET A 72 3.12 -15.11 -4.69
N LEU A 73 1.98 -15.40 -5.33
CA LEU A 73 1.91 -15.87 -6.71
C LEU A 73 2.60 -14.88 -7.66
N THR A 74 2.27 -13.59 -7.53
CA THR A 74 2.88 -12.52 -8.31
C THR A 74 4.40 -12.47 -8.13
N LEU A 75 4.88 -12.53 -6.89
CA LEU A 75 6.32 -12.57 -6.59
C LEU A 75 7.01 -13.75 -7.25
N LYS A 76 6.40 -14.94 -7.21
CA LYS A 76 7.01 -16.14 -7.77
C LYS A 76 7.00 -16.19 -9.29
N ILE A 77 6.00 -15.60 -9.94
CA ILE A 77 5.92 -15.53 -11.41
C ILE A 77 6.84 -14.44 -11.97
N THR A 78 6.83 -13.26 -11.35
CA THR A 78 7.50 -12.07 -11.91
C THR A 78 8.86 -11.79 -11.29
N GLY A 79 9.20 -12.46 -10.18
CA GLY A 79 10.36 -12.12 -9.36
C GLY A 79 10.14 -10.92 -8.43
N THR A 80 8.98 -10.25 -8.50
CA THR A 80 8.73 -9.03 -7.71
C THR A 80 7.28 -8.90 -7.24
N LYS A 81 7.07 -8.25 -6.09
CA LYS A 81 5.71 -7.86 -5.63
C LYS A 81 5.21 -6.58 -6.31
N ASN A 82 6.00 -5.98 -7.21
CA ASN A 82 5.70 -4.66 -7.78
C ASN A 82 4.65 -4.69 -8.89
N PHE A 83 4.37 -5.87 -9.44
CA PHE A 83 3.35 -6.07 -10.47
C PHE A 83 1.91 -6.00 -9.94
N ILE A 84 1.74 -5.89 -8.60
CA ILE A 84 0.45 -5.91 -7.91
C ILE A 84 0.37 -4.82 -6.83
N ASN A 85 -0.79 -4.16 -6.77
CA ASN A 85 -1.15 -3.29 -5.66
C ASN A 85 -2.64 -3.38 -5.27
N ILE A 86 -3.05 -4.53 -4.73
CA ILE A 86 -4.44 -4.78 -4.29
C ILE A 86 -4.93 -3.70 -3.30
N ASN A 87 -4.05 -3.16 -2.45
CA ASN A 87 -4.39 -2.13 -1.45
C ASN A 87 -4.80 -0.77 -2.06
N ASP A 88 -4.70 -0.58 -3.38
CA ASP A 88 -5.31 0.58 -4.04
C ASP A 88 -6.83 0.52 -4.00
N ASN A 89 -7.40 -0.69 -4.02
CA ASN A 89 -8.82 -0.87 -3.79
C ASN A 89 -9.15 -0.58 -2.33
N LYS A 90 -10.02 0.42 -2.10
CA LYS A 90 -10.40 0.89 -0.76
C LYS A 90 -10.98 -0.25 0.10
N ALA A 91 -11.89 -1.03 -0.45
CA ALA A 91 -12.55 -2.12 0.29
C ALA A 91 -11.55 -3.20 0.73
N LEU A 92 -10.60 -3.57 -0.15
CA LEU A 92 -9.58 -4.57 0.15
C LEU A 92 -8.49 -4.04 1.10
N ARG A 93 -8.18 -2.74 1.03
CA ARG A 93 -7.33 -2.09 2.03
C ARG A 93 -7.98 -2.11 3.43
N GLU A 94 -9.27 -1.83 3.49
CA GLU A 94 -10.05 -1.84 4.73
C GLU A 94 -10.24 -3.24 5.31
N LEU A 95 -10.29 -4.28 4.47
CA LEU A 95 -10.44 -5.68 4.88
C LEU A 95 -9.44 -6.09 5.96
N LYS A 96 -8.18 -5.65 5.89
CA LYS A 96 -7.17 -5.95 6.93
C LYS A 96 -7.59 -5.41 8.29
N TYR A 97 -8.11 -4.19 8.33
CA TYR A 97 -8.58 -3.57 9.57
C TYR A 97 -9.86 -4.24 10.06
N ILE A 98 -10.82 -4.46 9.18
CA ILE A 98 -12.09 -5.13 9.49
C ILE A 98 -11.83 -6.53 10.07
N ARG A 99 -10.99 -7.34 9.41
CA ARG A 99 -10.63 -8.68 9.87
C ARG A 99 -9.96 -8.65 11.24
N ASN A 100 -9.07 -7.70 11.49
CA ASN A 100 -8.41 -7.59 12.79
C ASN A 100 -9.38 -7.13 13.89
N ASP A 101 -10.27 -6.19 13.58
CA ASP A 101 -11.28 -5.67 14.51
C ASP A 101 -12.30 -6.74 14.92
N VAL A 102 -12.58 -7.70 14.03
CA VAL A 102 -13.67 -8.68 14.18
C VAL A 102 -13.19 -10.08 14.56
N VAL A 103 -12.15 -10.57 13.87
CA VAL A 103 -11.63 -11.95 14.01
C VAL A 103 -10.39 -12.01 14.91
N GLY A 104 -9.74 -10.86 15.13
CA GLY A 104 -8.49 -10.75 15.88
C GLY A 104 -8.67 -10.78 17.40
N HIS A 105 -7.54 -10.72 18.10
CA HIS A 105 -7.46 -10.47 19.53
C HIS A 105 -8.16 -9.13 19.88
N PRO A 106 -8.61 -8.90 21.13
CA PRO A 106 -9.03 -7.57 21.58
C PRO A 106 -7.94 -6.57 21.18
N THR A 107 -8.21 -5.81 20.13
CA THR A 107 -7.14 -5.12 19.41
C THR A 107 -6.92 -3.80 20.11
N ASN A 108 -5.98 -3.75 21.04
CA ASN A 108 -5.52 -2.51 21.65
C ASN A 108 -4.76 -1.71 20.58
N ARG A 109 -5.47 -1.00 19.71
CA ARG A 109 -4.84 0.02 18.86
C ARG A 109 -4.89 1.34 19.62
N ILE A 110 -3.73 1.92 19.90
CA ILE A 110 -3.66 3.23 20.54
C ILE A 110 -3.96 4.25 19.45
N VAL A 111 -5.19 4.82 19.43
CA VAL A 111 -5.69 5.94 18.59
C VAL A 111 -5.76 7.23 19.39
N ASP A 112 -5.04 8.27 18.96
CA ASP A 112 -4.98 9.54 19.71
C ASP A 112 -4.55 9.39 21.17
N ASP A 113 -3.50 8.58 21.40
CA ASP A 113 -3.02 8.20 22.73
C ASP A 113 -4.07 7.47 23.60
N LYS A 114 -5.14 6.95 22.98
CA LYS A 114 -6.24 6.23 23.64
C LYS A 114 -6.36 4.83 23.10
N THR A 115 -6.65 3.88 23.96
CA THR A 115 -6.88 2.50 23.53
C THR A 115 -8.26 2.40 22.89
N GLU A 116 -8.32 2.04 21.61
CA GLU A 116 -9.57 1.62 20.97
C GLU A 116 -9.81 0.12 21.19
N TYR A 117 -11.07 -0.25 21.43
CA TYR A 117 -11.54 -1.63 21.51
C TYR A 117 -12.62 -1.87 20.46
N ALA A 118 -12.43 -2.86 19.60
CA ALA A 118 -13.48 -3.30 18.68
C ALA A 118 -14.30 -4.43 19.31
N ILE A 119 -15.63 -4.33 19.19
CA ILE A 119 -16.57 -5.35 19.67
C ILE A 119 -17.54 -5.67 18.54
N LEU A 120 -17.62 -6.95 18.20
CA LEU A 120 -18.67 -7.50 17.36
C LEU A 120 -19.74 -8.11 18.25
N ASN A 121 -20.98 -7.60 18.19
CA ASN A 121 -22.13 -8.31 18.72
C ASN A 121 -22.60 -9.32 17.66
N PRO A 122 -22.70 -10.63 17.97
CA PRO A 122 -23.20 -11.61 17.02
C PRO A 122 -24.60 -11.31 16.45
N ASP A 123 -25.46 -10.60 17.20
CA ASP A 123 -26.79 -10.21 16.73
C ASP A 123 -26.74 -9.13 15.63
N ASP A 124 -25.61 -8.44 15.47
CA ASP A 124 -25.38 -7.46 14.42
C ASP A 124 -24.89 -8.12 13.10
N ILE A 125 -24.75 -9.44 13.06
CA ILE A 125 -24.43 -10.21 11.85
C ILE A 125 -25.73 -10.53 11.12
N LYS A 126 -25.91 -9.96 9.94
CA LYS A 126 -27.04 -10.24 9.05
C LYS A 126 -26.57 -11.02 7.83
N ASN A 127 -27.53 -11.37 6.98
CA ASN A 127 -27.31 -12.18 5.79
C ASN A 127 -26.35 -11.54 4.77
N GLU A 128 -26.43 -10.22 4.59
CA GLU A 128 -25.69 -9.48 3.54
C GLU A 128 -24.67 -8.48 4.11
N GLU A 129 -24.72 -8.24 5.41
CA GLU A 129 -23.97 -7.20 6.08
C GLU A 129 -23.70 -7.57 7.54
N PHE A 130 -22.76 -6.87 8.15
CA PHE A 130 -22.62 -6.86 9.60
C PHE A 130 -22.18 -5.48 10.08
N THR A 131 -22.44 -5.23 11.36
CA THR A 131 -21.98 -4.02 12.04
C THR A 131 -21.12 -4.39 13.23
N TYR A 132 -20.09 -3.61 13.49
CA TYR A 132 -19.30 -3.73 14.71
C TYR A 132 -19.02 -2.36 15.31
N SER A 133 -18.92 -2.31 16.64
CA SER A 133 -18.66 -1.08 17.37
C SER A 133 -17.17 -0.94 17.65
N VAL A 134 -16.68 0.29 17.58
CA VAL A 134 -15.35 0.65 18.04
C VAL A 134 -15.49 1.66 19.17
N PHE A 135 -14.89 1.34 20.31
CA PHE A 135 -14.91 2.13 21.52
C PHE A 135 -13.55 2.78 21.74
N SER A 136 -13.49 4.11 21.67
CA SER A 136 -12.43 4.91 22.30
C SER A 136 -13.05 5.70 23.47
N ASP A 137 -13.17 7.02 23.32
CA ASP A 137 -13.93 7.92 24.20
C ASP A 137 -15.41 8.01 23.79
N VAL A 138 -15.70 7.79 22.51
CA VAL A 138 -17.04 7.79 21.92
C VAL A 138 -17.19 6.53 21.09
N GLU A 139 -18.32 5.84 21.23
CA GLU A 139 -18.65 4.69 20.39
C GLU A 139 -18.97 5.16 18.97
N TYR A 140 -18.34 4.54 17.98
CA TYR A 140 -18.76 4.64 16.59
C TYR A 140 -18.94 3.25 15.98
N LYS A 141 -19.92 3.13 15.08
CA LYS A 141 -20.26 1.88 14.41
C LYS A 141 -19.68 1.85 13.00
N LYS A 142 -19.07 0.72 12.65
CA LYS A 142 -18.64 0.43 11.29
C LYS A 142 -19.59 -0.59 10.67
N HIS A 143 -20.16 -0.21 9.54
CA HIS A 143 -21.05 -1.03 8.74
C HIS A 143 -20.27 -1.61 7.56
N VAL A 144 -20.44 -2.91 7.31
CA VAL A 144 -19.72 -3.64 6.27
C VAL A 144 -20.70 -4.48 5.46
N VAL A 145 -20.69 -4.27 4.15
CA VAL A 145 -21.49 -5.04 3.18
C VAL A 145 -20.63 -6.14 2.56
N PHE A 146 -21.08 -7.39 2.62
CA PHE A 146 -20.30 -8.52 2.11
C PHE A 146 -20.09 -8.47 0.60
N ALA A 147 -21.13 -8.06 -0.13
CA ALA A 147 -21.10 -7.95 -1.60
C ALA A 147 -20.00 -6.98 -2.08
N ASP A 148 -19.75 -5.89 -1.35
CA ASP A 148 -18.72 -4.91 -1.71
C ASP A 148 -17.31 -5.49 -1.59
N LEU A 149 -17.02 -6.17 -0.48
CA LEU A 149 -15.73 -6.84 -0.26
C LEU A 149 -15.47 -7.91 -1.32
N LEU A 150 -16.49 -8.70 -1.61
CA LEU A 150 -16.42 -9.80 -2.54
C LEU A 150 -16.26 -9.34 -3.99
N LYS A 151 -17.03 -8.32 -4.40
CA LYS A 151 -16.90 -7.71 -5.72
C LYS A 151 -15.51 -7.10 -5.89
N ALA A 152 -15.05 -6.35 -4.89
CA ALA A 152 -13.71 -5.77 -4.90
C ALA A 152 -12.62 -6.85 -5.07
N TYR A 153 -12.74 -7.96 -4.35
CA TYR A 153 -11.80 -9.09 -4.47
C TYR A 153 -11.84 -9.71 -5.87
N LYS A 154 -13.04 -10.07 -6.35
CA LYS A 154 -13.22 -10.70 -7.67
C LYS A 154 -12.65 -9.83 -8.80
N ASP A 155 -12.94 -8.53 -8.77
CA ASP A 155 -12.48 -7.56 -9.77
C ASP A 155 -10.95 -7.44 -9.76
N GLU A 156 -10.32 -7.28 -8.60
CA GLU A 156 -8.86 -7.15 -8.51
C GLU A 156 -8.12 -8.46 -8.79
N ALA A 157 -8.65 -9.60 -8.32
CA ALA A 157 -8.08 -10.92 -8.62
C ALA A 157 -8.12 -11.22 -10.12
N PHE A 158 -9.25 -10.96 -10.78
CA PHE A 158 -9.40 -11.17 -12.23
C PHE A 158 -8.45 -10.28 -13.02
N LYS A 159 -8.36 -8.98 -12.71
CA LYS A 159 -7.42 -8.06 -13.38
C LYS A 159 -5.97 -8.53 -13.23
N LEU A 160 -5.56 -8.88 -12.01
CA LEU A 160 -4.21 -9.33 -11.73
C LEU A 160 -3.86 -10.62 -12.48
N LEU A 161 -4.71 -11.65 -12.37
CA LEU A 161 -4.42 -12.95 -12.96
C LEU A 161 -4.34 -12.88 -14.48
N ASN A 162 -5.21 -12.10 -15.13
CA ASN A 162 -5.09 -11.83 -16.57
C ASN A 162 -3.79 -11.13 -16.91
N ALA A 163 -3.34 -10.18 -16.09
CA ALA A 163 -2.07 -9.52 -16.32
C ALA A 163 -0.87 -10.46 -16.11
N LEU A 164 -0.95 -11.40 -15.16
CA LEU A 164 0.07 -12.43 -14.96
C LEU A 164 0.10 -13.43 -16.12
N ASP A 165 -1.07 -13.84 -16.62
CA ASP A 165 -1.19 -14.69 -17.81
C ASP A 165 -0.58 -14.01 -19.05
N ALA A 166 -0.90 -12.73 -19.26
CA ALA A 166 -0.28 -11.93 -20.31
C ALA A 166 1.25 -11.79 -20.11
N TYR A 167 1.71 -11.61 -18.86
CA TYR A 167 3.14 -11.51 -18.55
C TYR A 167 3.88 -12.80 -18.91
N VAL A 168 3.31 -13.98 -18.58
CA VAL A 168 3.90 -15.29 -18.88
C VAL A 168 3.91 -15.59 -20.38
N THR A 169 2.87 -15.17 -21.11
CA THR A 169 2.72 -15.45 -22.55
C THR A 169 3.38 -14.42 -23.46
N SER A 170 3.71 -13.22 -22.96
CA SER A 170 4.38 -12.17 -23.73
C SER A 170 5.90 -12.33 -23.75
N ALA A 171 6.54 -11.92 -24.86
CA ALA A 171 7.99 -11.73 -24.89
C ALA A 171 8.38 -10.60 -23.92
N LYS A 172 9.24 -10.88 -22.94
CA LYS A 172 9.74 -9.90 -21.97
C LYS A 172 10.23 -8.65 -22.69
N THR A 173 9.70 -7.48 -22.34
CA THR A 173 10.11 -6.21 -22.94
C THR A 173 11.48 -5.82 -22.35
N PRO A 174 12.59 -5.76 -23.13
CA PRO A 174 13.92 -5.87 -22.50
C PRO A 174 14.56 -4.59 -21.93
N TYR A 175 13.94 -3.40 -21.95
CA TYR A 175 14.68 -2.15 -21.67
C TYR A 175 13.99 -1.14 -20.76
N LEU A 176 13.11 -1.58 -19.84
CA LEU A 176 12.45 -0.66 -18.91
C LEU A 176 13.42 -0.04 -17.89
N LEU A 177 14.49 -0.73 -17.50
CA LEU A 177 15.43 -0.20 -16.51
C LEU A 177 16.22 0.99 -17.07
N ASP A 178 16.75 0.88 -18.28
CA ASP A 178 17.52 1.96 -18.90
C ASP A 178 16.66 3.20 -19.18
N ASP A 179 15.40 2.99 -19.63
CA ASP A 179 14.47 4.11 -19.79
C ASP A 179 14.17 4.80 -18.45
N ALA A 180 13.99 4.03 -17.35
CA ALA A 180 13.75 4.60 -16.02
C ALA A 180 14.96 5.37 -15.48
N ILE A 181 16.17 4.83 -15.68
CA ILE A 181 17.43 5.50 -15.33
C ILE A 181 17.57 6.81 -16.11
N ASN A 182 17.33 6.77 -17.43
CA ASN A 182 17.40 7.96 -18.28
C ASN A 182 16.45 9.05 -17.78
N ILE A 183 15.19 8.73 -17.49
CA ILE A 183 14.22 9.69 -16.91
C ILE A 183 14.75 10.32 -15.62
N TYR A 184 15.30 9.50 -14.72
CA TYR A 184 15.84 9.98 -13.45
C TYR A 184 17.01 10.94 -13.66
N GLU A 185 17.94 10.61 -14.56
CA GLU A 185 19.10 11.46 -14.86
C GLU A 185 18.72 12.75 -15.58
N THR A 186 17.80 12.70 -16.54
CA THR A 186 17.21 13.87 -17.20
C THR A 186 16.62 14.84 -16.17
N PHE A 187 15.82 14.34 -15.23
CA PHE A 187 15.27 15.17 -14.15
C PHE A 187 16.36 15.79 -13.27
N LEU A 188 17.38 15.02 -12.90
CA LEU A 188 18.47 15.54 -12.06
C LEU A 188 19.29 16.62 -12.77
N ASN A 189 19.44 16.53 -14.08
CA ASN A 189 20.11 17.55 -14.90
C ASN A 189 19.26 18.83 -15.06
N GLY A 190 17.98 18.79 -14.69
CA GLY A 190 17.07 19.94 -14.73
C GLY A 190 16.20 20.01 -15.99
N ASP A 191 16.19 18.94 -16.79
CA ASP A 191 15.46 18.87 -18.06
C ASP A 191 14.02 18.36 -17.89
N ASP A 192 13.18 18.61 -18.90
CA ASP A 192 11.79 18.16 -18.93
C ASP A 192 11.69 16.64 -19.19
N ILE A 193 11.01 15.94 -18.28
CA ILE A 193 10.83 14.49 -18.33
C ILE A 193 9.49 14.03 -18.93
N ARG A 194 8.57 14.93 -19.27
CA ARG A 194 7.20 14.57 -19.72
C ARG A 194 7.20 13.66 -20.95
N GLY A 195 8.04 13.98 -21.93
CA GLY A 195 8.20 13.17 -23.15
C GLY A 195 8.72 11.76 -22.85
N HIS A 196 9.71 11.66 -21.96
CA HIS A 196 10.29 10.40 -21.53
C HIS A 196 9.29 9.54 -20.74
N LEU A 197 8.53 10.14 -19.81
CA LEU A 197 7.46 9.47 -19.06
C LEU A 197 6.35 8.94 -19.98
N ALA A 198 5.94 9.72 -20.99
CA ALA A 198 4.93 9.31 -21.96
C ALA A 198 5.41 8.13 -22.83
N LEU A 199 6.68 8.13 -23.25
CA LEU A 199 7.29 7.01 -23.95
C LEU A 199 7.39 5.76 -23.06
N PHE A 200 7.87 5.93 -21.83
CA PHE A 200 7.96 4.86 -20.84
C PHE A 200 6.61 4.21 -20.62
N LYS A 201 5.56 5.01 -20.40
CA LYS A 201 4.19 4.51 -20.21
C LYS A 201 3.68 3.70 -21.41
N ARG A 202 4.06 4.08 -22.65
CA ARG A 202 3.70 3.32 -23.86
C ARG A 202 4.46 2.00 -23.97
N LYS A 203 5.73 1.96 -23.57
CA LYS A 203 6.56 0.75 -23.55
C LYS A 203 6.17 -0.20 -22.43
N ASN A 204 5.80 0.35 -21.27
CA ASN A 204 5.27 -0.39 -20.12
C ASN A 204 3.84 -0.85 -20.42
N LYS A 205 3.70 -1.82 -21.33
CA LYS A 205 2.45 -2.53 -21.64
C LYS A 205 2.09 -3.52 -20.52
N GLU A 206 2.13 -3.08 -19.27
CA GLU A 206 1.54 -3.87 -18.20
C GLU A 206 0.04 -3.89 -18.45
N GLY A 207 -0.53 -5.06 -18.72
CA GLY A 207 -1.98 -5.27 -18.76
C GLY A 207 -2.68 -4.90 -17.44
N ASN A 208 -1.90 -4.60 -16.38
CA ASN A 208 -2.39 -4.16 -15.08
C ASN A 208 -2.17 -2.66 -14.86
N ILE A 209 -3.24 -1.87 -15.02
CA ILE A 209 -3.28 -0.44 -14.65
C ILE A 209 -2.97 -0.21 -13.15
N ASN A 210 -3.16 -1.23 -12.31
CA ASN A 210 -2.94 -1.19 -10.86
C ASN A 210 -1.56 -1.71 -10.43
N SER A 211 -0.57 -1.74 -11.34
CA SER A 211 0.82 -2.04 -10.95
C SER A 211 1.44 -0.90 -10.12
N ARG A 212 2.41 -1.23 -9.27
CA ARG A 212 3.14 -0.20 -8.50
C ARG A 212 3.96 0.72 -9.41
N ILE A 213 4.40 0.21 -10.56
CA ILE A 213 5.10 0.97 -11.62
C ILE A 213 4.16 2.02 -12.20
N SER A 214 2.98 1.61 -12.67
CA SER A 214 1.96 2.51 -13.24
C SER A 214 1.55 3.60 -12.25
N ARG A 215 1.33 3.24 -10.99
CA ARG A 215 1.03 4.22 -9.93
C ARG A 215 2.18 5.20 -9.72
N ARG A 216 3.43 4.73 -9.68
CA ARG A 216 4.61 5.59 -9.51
C ARG A 216 4.79 6.56 -10.66
N ILE A 217 4.60 6.12 -11.91
CA ILE A 217 4.68 6.98 -13.10
C ILE A 217 3.65 8.11 -13.02
N LYS A 218 2.39 7.78 -12.69
CA LYS A 218 1.34 8.78 -12.52
C LYS A 218 1.70 9.79 -11.43
N LEU A 219 2.18 9.30 -10.28
CA LEU A 219 2.60 10.14 -9.17
C LEU A 219 3.76 11.07 -9.58
N VAL A 220 4.79 10.55 -10.23
CA VAL A 220 5.94 11.33 -10.70
C VAL A 220 5.50 12.42 -11.67
N GLY A 221 4.64 12.13 -12.64
CA GLY A 221 4.15 13.14 -13.59
C GLY A 221 3.39 14.28 -12.88
N ARG A 222 2.62 13.94 -11.85
CA ARG A 222 1.93 14.92 -11.01
C ARG A 222 2.91 15.77 -10.19
N LEU A 223 3.88 15.13 -9.53
CA LEU A 223 4.89 15.82 -8.72
C LEU A 223 5.78 16.73 -9.56
N PHE A 224 6.16 16.29 -10.75
CA PHE A 224 6.90 17.10 -11.72
C PHE A 224 6.12 18.35 -12.11
N THR A 225 4.82 18.20 -12.40
CA THR A 225 3.94 19.34 -12.73
C THR A 225 3.81 20.33 -11.57
N ASP A 226 3.70 19.85 -10.33
CA ASP A 226 3.65 20.71 -9.13
C ASP A 226 5.00 21.43 -8.89
N PHE A 227 6.11 20.72 -9.09
CA PHE A 227 7.45 21.29 -9.04
C PHE A 227 7.65 22.38 -10.10
N GLU A 228 7.25 22.16 -11.36
CA GLU A 228 7.36 23.17 -12.43
C GLU A 228 6.56 24.45 -12.09
N LYS A 229 5.36 24.30 -11.51
CA LYS A 229 4.51 25.43 -11.16
C LYS A 229 5.05 26.28 -10.01
N ASN A 230 5.67 25.64 -9.02
CA ASN A 230 6.24 26.33 -7.87
C ASN A 230 7.50 25.60 -7.41
N PRO A 231 8.66 25.92 -8.02
CA PRO A 231 9.91 25.21 -7.77
C PRO A 231 10.45 25.44 -6.35
N ASP A 232 10.61 24.35 -5.61
CA ASP A 232 11.31 24.36 -4.32
C ASP A 232 12.18 23.11 -4.13
N GLY A 233 13.16 23.21 -3.23
CA GLY A 233 14.12 22.13 -2.99
C GLY A 233 13.52 20.85 -2.41
N VAL A 234 12.42 20.95 -1.66
CA VAL A 234 11.70 19.78 -1.12
C VAL A 234 10.91 19.12 -2.25
N LYS A 235 10.13 19.86 -3.06
CA LYS A 235 9.42 19.33 -4.23
C LYS A 235 10.35 18.66 -5.23
N ARG A 236 11.50 19.28 -5.52
CA ARG A 236 12.52 18.67 -6.40
C ARG A 236 12.99 17.35 -5.82
N TYR A 237 13.28 17.31 -4.52
CA TYR A 237 13.70 16.08 -3.84
C TYR A 237 12.61 15.01 -3.81
N VAL A 238 11.36 15.37 -3.49
CA VAL A 238 10.20 14.45 -3.50
C VAL A 238 10.06 13.83 -4.89
N THR A 239 10.13 14.64 -5.95
CA THR A 239 10.04 14.16 -7.34
C THR A 239 11.19 13.21 -7.67
N ALA A 240 12.44 13.59 -7.40
CA ALA A 240 13.60 12.73 -7.60
C ALA A 240 13.54 11.44 -6.77
N TYR A 241 13.01 11.51 -5.55
CA TYR A 241 12.84 10.36 -4.67
C TYR A 241 11.89 9.32 -5.29
N HIS A 242 10.74 9.76 -5.82
CA HIS A 242 9.79 8.85 -6.45
C HIS A 242 10.28 8.31 -7.79
N LEU A 243 11.09 9.08 -8.53
CA LEU A 243 11.83 8.58 -9.70
C LEU A 243 12.87 7.52 -9.31
N TYR A 244 13.67 7.77 -8.28
CA TYR A 244 14.60 6.79 -7.74
C TYR A 244 13.88 5.50 -7.34
N LYS A 245 12.74 5.59 -6.62
CA LYS A 245 11.94 4.42 -6.27
C LYS A 245 11.35 3.71 -7.49
N LEU A 246 11.01 4.42 -8.58
CA LEU A 246 10.62 3.78 -9.84
C LEU A 246 11.77 2.93 -10.39
N VAL A 247 12.99 3.47 -10.45
CA VAL A 247 14.20 2.74 -10.86
C VAL A 247 14.42 1.52 -9.96
N SER A 248 14.37 1.69 -8.63
CA SER A 248 14.54 0.59 -7.67
C SER A 248 13.47 -0.50 -7.81
N ILE A 249 12.23 -0.13 -8.13
CA ILE A 249 11.14 -1.07 -8.33
C ILE A 249 11.40 -1.98 -9.54
N ILE A 250 11.99 -1.44 -10.60
CA ILE A 250 12.27 -2.14 -11.86
C ILE A 250 13.55 -2.97 -11.78
N ALA A 251 14.58 -2.44 -11.10
CA ALA A 251 15.89 -3.08 -10.96
C ALA A 251 15.85 -4.41 -10.19
N ALA A 252 14.82 -4.61 -9.35
CA ALA A 252 14.42 -5.84 -8.67
C ALA A 252 15.45 -6.63 -7.84
N ASP A 253 16.76 -6.32 -7.89
CA ASP A 253 17.88 -6.76 -7.03
C ASP A 253 19.25 -6.22 -7.52
N GLU A 254 19.32 -5.47 -8.63
CA GLU A 254 20.59 -4.92 -9.13
C GLU A 254 21.17 -3.82 -8.21
N ASP A 255 22.51 -3.81 -8.08
CA ASP A 255 23.22 -2.74 -7.38
C ASP A 255 23.15 -1.43 -8.17
N LEU A 256 22.21 -0.58 -7.76
CA LEU A 256 21.99 0.74 -8.34
C LEU A 256 23.11 1.74 -8.02
N SER A 257 23.94 1.50 -7.00
CA SER A 257 24.91 2.49 -6.54
C SER A 257 25.97 2.84 -7.59
N SER A 258 26.26 1.92 -8.50
CA SER A 258 27.18 2.11 -9.63
C SER A 258 26.52 2.68 -10.89
N ARG A 259 25.17 2.61 -10.99
CA ARG A 259 24.43 2.91 -12.23
C ARG A 259 23.71 4.26 -12.23
N ILE A 260 23.50 4.89 -11.07
CA ILE A 260 22.74 6.13 -10.97
C ILE A 260 23.36 7.15 -10.03
N LYS A 261 23.15 8.44 -10.35
CA LYS A 261 23.58 9.55 -9.51
C LYS A 261 22.89 9.51 -8.12
N PRO A 262 23.65 9.67 -7.02
CA PRO A 262 23.07 9.61 -5.68
C PRO A 262 22.16 10.81 -5.43
N LEU A 263 21.03 10.56 -4.79
CA LEU A 263 20.09 11.59 -4.41
C LEU A 263 20.57 12.32 -3.14
N ARG A 264 20.89 13.62 -3.26
CA ARG A 264 21.36 14.43 -2.13
C ARG A 264 20.20 14.97 -1.30
N LEU A 265 20.24 14.71 0.02
CA LEU A 265 19.22 15.19 0.96
C LEU A 265 19.27 16.73 1.06
N PRO A 266 18.16 17.46 0.81
CA PRO A 266 18.12 18.90 0.94
C PRO A 266 18.17 19.32 2.42
N ASN A 267 18.70 20.52 2.67
CA ASN A 267 18.84 21.07 4.02
C ASN A 267 17.52 21.08 4.81
N ALA A 268 16.39 21.34 4.16
CA ALA A 268 15.07 21.34 4.80
C ALA A 268 14.71 19.96 5.37
N LEU A 269 14.92 18.88 4.61
CA LEU A 269 14.69 17.51 5.10
C LEU A 269 15.73 17.09 6.15
N SER A 270 16.98 17.53 6.00
CA SER A 270 18.00 17.29 7.03
C SER A 270 17.60 17.89 8.38
N LYS A 271 17.00 19.10 8.41
CA LYS A 271 16.47 19.71 9.62
C LYS A 271 15.28 18.93 10.20
N ILE A 272 14.43 18.37 9.34
CA ILE A 272 13.32 17.51 9.77
C ILE A 272 13.86 16.24 10.42
N PHE A 273 14.87 15.58 9.83
CA PHE A 273 15.48 14.39 10.43
C PHE A 273 16.19 14.69 11.74
N GLN A 274 16.89 15.83 11.83
CA GLN A 274 17.53 16.24 13.08
C GLN A 274 16.52 16.48 14.20
N PHE A 275 15.32 17.01 13.90
CA PHE A 275 14.25 17.10 14.88
C PHE A 275 13.85 15.74 15.44
N PHE A 276 13.77 14.70 14.61
CA PHE A 276 13.45 13.34 15.06
C PHE A 276 14.62 12.66 15.77
N ASP A 277 15.87 13.03 15.47
CA ASP A 277 17.02 12.58 16.27
C ASP A 277 16.91 13.08 17.72
N ASP A 278 16.46 14.33 17.90
CA ASP A 278 16.33 14.96 19.21
C ASP A 278 14.99 14.63 19.90
N ASN A 279 14.02 14.10 19.15
CA ASN A 279 12.69 13.70 19.62
C ASN A 279 12.33 12.29 19.15
N SER A 280 13.22 11.33 19.43
CA SER A 280 13.14 9.96 18.90
C SER A 280 11.88 9.20 19.29
N SER A 281 11.23 9.60 20.40
CA SER A 281 9.93 9.05 20.79
C SER A 281 8.86 9.28 19.72
N LEU A 282 8.96 10.31 18.87
CA LEU A 282 7.95 10.58 17.84
C LEU A 282 8.06 9.69 16.59
N VAL A 283 9.13 8.90 16.45
CA VAL A 283 9.38 8.09 15.24
C VAL A 283 8.31 7.00 15.03
N HIS A 284 7.72 6.47 16.12
CA HIS A 284 6.66 5.45 16.02
C HIS A 284 5.41 5.95 15.25
N HIS A 285 5.19 7.27 15.21
CA HIS A 285 4.10 7.88 14.45
C HIS A 285 4.27 7.76 12.93
N PHE A 286 5.46 7.46 12.43
CA PHE A 286 5.72 7.40 10.98
C PHE A 286 4.82 6.37 10.28
N GLU A 287 4.66 5.19 10.88
CA GLU A 287 3.85 4.10 10.30
C GLU A 287 2.40 4.51 10.08
N CYS A 288 1.90 5.44 10.89
CA CYS A 288 0.53 5.92 10.90
C CYS A 288 0.26 7.01 9.84
N ILE A 289 1.28 7.75 9.42
CA ILE A 289 1.10 8.95 8.58
C ILE A 289 1.38 8.72 7.09
N TYR A 290 1.76 7.51 6.69
CA TYR A 290 1.95 7.17 5.28
C TYR A 290 0.63 7.00 4.50
N ASP A 291 -0.48 6.79 5.22
CA ASP A 291 -1.81 6.60 4.65
C ASP A 291 -2.81 7.49 5.40
N ALA A 292 -3.41 8.45 4.70
CA ALA A 292 -4.43 9.35 5.25
C ALA A 292 -5.65 8.61 5.79
N ASN A 293 -5.88 7.35 5.36
CA ASN A 293 -6.99 6.51 5.84
C ASN A 293 -6.60 5.65 7.04
N HIS A 294 -5.34 5.70 7.50
CA HIS A 294 -4.95 5.01 8.70
C HIS A 294 -5.75 5.59 9.88
N PRO A 295 -6.34 4.75 10.77
CA PRO A 295 -7.14 5.26 11.90
C PRO A 295 -6.39 6.30 12.75
N MET A 296 -5.08 6.08 12.90
CA MET A 296 -4.13 6.93 13.62
C MET A 296 -3.63 8.18 12.91
N PHE A 297 -4.04 8.42 11.67
CA PHE A 297 -3.36 9.41 10.84
C PHE A 297 -3.38 10.80 11.48
N TYR A 298 -4.57 11.27 11.86
CA TYR A 298 -4.76 12.63 12.40
C TYR A 298 -4.13 12.80 13.77
N SER A 299 -4.29 11.82 14.67
CA SER A 299 -3.51 11.75 15.91
C SER A 299 -2.02 11.87 15.66
N SER A 300 -1.62 11.06 14.70
CA SER A 300 -0.27 10.82 14.23
C SER A 300 0.48 12.12 14.05
N ILE A 301 -0.10 12.86 13.14
CA ILE A 301 0.43 14.09 12.60
C ILE A 301 0.27 15.26 13.58
N GLU A 302 -0.80 15.28 14.38
CA GLU A 302 -1.02 16.35 15.34
C GLU A 302 -0.06 16.33 16.51
N GLN A 303 0.33 15.15 17.01
CA GLN A 303 1.35 15.05 18.06
C GLN A 303 2.73 15.56 17.58
N ILE A 304 3.09 15.25 16.33
CA ILE A 304 4.31 15.77 15.70
C ILE A 304 4.24 17.29 15.58
N ILE A 305 3.14 17.83 15.03
CA ILE A 305 2.94 19.29 14.84
C ILE A 305 2.97 20.01 16.20
N LYS A 306 2.26 19.50 17.20
CA LYS A 306 2.20 20.09 18.55
C LYS A 306 3.57 20.16 19.19
N THR A 307 4.36 19.09 19.09
CA THR A 307 5.72 19.05 19.62
C THR A 307 6.63 20.02 18.87
N ALA A 308 6.56 20.06 17.54
CA ALA A 308 7.33 20.99 16.72
C ALA A 308 7.01 22.46 17.05
N LYS A 309 5.72 22.81 17.21
CA LYS A 309 5.28 24.15 17.61
C LYS A 309 5.77 24.54 19.01
N LYS A 310 5.67 23.62 19.98
CA LYS A 310 6.19 23.83 21.35
C LYS A 310 7.69 24.14 21.34
N LEU A 311 8.45 23.47 20.48
CA LEU A 311 9.88 23.69 20.29
C LEU A 311 10.21 24.82 19.31
N LYS A 312 9.20 25.58 18.83
CA LYS A 312 9.34 26.67 17.85
C LYS A 312 10.05 26.24 16.54
N ASN A 313 9.95 24.97 16.16
CA ASN A 313 10.53 24.45 14.93
C ASN A 313 9.56 24.61 13.74
N LYS A 314 9.62 25.78 13.10
CA LYS A 314 8.74 26.14 11.98
C LYS A 314 8.88 25.20 10.77
N THR A 315 10.10 24.79 10.43
CA THR A 315 10.34 23.90 9.27
C THR A 315 9.61 22.58 9.43
N VAL A 316 9.62 22.01 10.64
CA VAL A 316 8.92 20.74 10.92
C VAL A 316 7.42 20.97 10.97
N SER A 317 6.95 22.01 11.69
CA SER A 317 5.51 22.27 11.78
C SER A 317 4.87 22.48 10.42
N ASP A 318 5.47 23.33 9.57
CA ASP A 318 4.93 23.67 8.25
C ASP A 318 4.91 22.45 7.32
N TYR A 319 5.93 21.58 7.41
CA TYR A 319 6.00 20.34 6.61
C TYR A 319 4.83 19.39 6.94
N PHE A 320 4.59 19.14 8.22
CA PHE A 320 3.52 18.25 8.65
C PHE A 320 2.14 18.90 8.54
N GLU A 321 2.02 20.22 8.66
CA GLU A 321 0.76 20.93 8.36
C GLU A 321 0.34 20.77 6.91
N GLN A 322 1.26 20.88 5.95
CA GLN A 322 0.95 20.65 4.54
C GLN A 322 0.44 19.23 4.27
N ILE A 323 1.06 18.22 4.90
CA ILE A 323 0.60 16.82 4.80
C ILE A 323 -0.80 16.68 5.41
N LYS A 324 -1.06 17.32 6.55
CA LYS A 324 -2.38 17.31 7.21
C LYS A 324 -3.46 17.99 6.35
N GLU A 325 -3.16 19.15 5.79
CA GLU A 325 -4.07 19.88 4.90
C GLU A 325 -4.39 19.09 3.63
N ALA A 326 -3.39 18.41 3.04
CA ALA A 326 -3.60 17.53 1.91
C ALA A 326 -4.58 16.38 2.25
N ALA A 327 -4.45 15.79 3.45
CA ALA A 327 -5.39 14.76 3.91
C ALA A 327 -6.83 15.29 4.04
N TYR A 328 -7.02 16.50 4.59
CA TYR A 328 -8.35 17.14 4.65
C TYR A 328 -8.95 17.41 3.27
N LYS A 329 -8.11 17.69 2.28
CA LYS A 329 -8.53 17.85 0.87
C LYS A 329 -8.69 16.51 0.13
N HIS A 330 -8.61 15.39 0.85
CA HIS A 330 -8.66 14.02 0.30
C HIS A 330 -7.57 13.71 -0.73
N ASP A 331 -6.43 14.38 -0.62
CA ASP A 331 -5.29 14.24 -1.53
C ASP A 331 -4.29 13.18 -1.03
N ASN A 332 -4.75 11.92 -1.04
CA ASN A 332 -3.99 10.78 -0.50
C ASN A 332 -2.68 10.54 -1.26
N GLU A 333 -2.59 10.92 -2.53
CA GLU A 333 -1.36 10.82 -3.33
C GLU A 333 -0.29 11.80 -2.82
N TYR A 334 -0.66 13.04 -2.49
CA TYR A 334 0.25 14.01 -1.90
C TYR A 334 0.72 13.56 -0.52
N VAL A 335 -0.22 13.14 0.35
CA VAL A 335 0.10 12.60 1.67
C VAL A 335 1.14 11.49 1.56
N TYR A 336 0.86 10.49 0.71
CA TYR A 336 1.77 9.38 0.47
C TYR A 336 3.14 9.85 -0.04
N ALA A 337 3.16 10.80 -0.99
CA ALA A 337 4.39 11.24 -1.62
C ALA A 337 5.38 11.88 -0.64
N TYR A 338 4.88 12.74 0.24
CA TYR A 338 5.68 13.47 1.21
C TYR A 338 5.95 12.64 2.45
N ALA A 339 4.95 11.92 2.98
CA ALA A 339 5.16 11.05 4.12
C ALA A 339 6.22 9.97 3.82
N ALA A 340 6.23 9.38 2.61
CA ALA A 340 7.19 8.33 2.23
C ALA A 340 8.67 8.71 2.41
N LEU A 341 9.01 10.00 2.37
CA LEU A 341 10.38 10.48 2.60
C LEU A 341 10.90 10.15 4.00
N LEU A 342 10.00 10.03 4.98
CA LEU A 342 10.36 9.71 6.37
C LEU A 342 10.97 8.31 6.50
N ARG A 343 10.78 7.43 5.52
CA ARG A 343 11.43 6.11 5.46
C ARG A 343 12.94 6.19 5.26
N GLU A 344 13.44 7.32 4.80
CA GLU A 344 14.88 7.56 4.64
C GLU A 344 15.55 7.99 5.94
N TYR A 345 14.78 8.24 7.00
CA TYR A 345 15.31 8.50 8.33
C TYR A 345 15.98 7.24 8.89
N LYS A 346 17.30 7.32 9.11
CA LYS A 346 18.11 6.21 9.67
C LYS A 346 18.46 6.39 11.15
N GLY A 347 18.03 7.51 11.75
CA GLY A 347 18.42 7.94 13.10
C GLY A 347 19.92 8.20 13.28
N LYS A 348 20.29 8.89 14.35
CA LYS A 348 21.68 8.95 14.83
C LYS A 348 22.15 7.53 15.15
N LYS A 349 23.11 7.02 14.37
CA LYS A 349 23.97 5.92 14.84
C LYS A 349 24.58 6.37 16.16
N LYS A 350 24.18 5.75 17.29
CA LYS A 350 24.86 5.96 18.56
C LYS A 350 26.34 5.67 18.31
N LYS A 351 27.20 6.69 18.37
CA LYS A 351 28.63 6.47 18.56
C LYS A 351 28.73 5.68 19.86
N MET A 352 28.99 4.37 19.77
CA MET A 352 29.41 3.60 20.94
C MET A 352 30.66 4.31 21.45
N LYS A 353 30.52 4.98 22.60
CA LYS A 353 31.69 5.35 23.40
C LYS A 353 32.28 4.01 23.83
N THR A 354 33.34 3.59 23.15
CA THR A 354 34.33 2.68 23.73
C THR A 354 34.81 3.35 25.01
N PHE A 355 34.41 2.79 26.14
CA PHE A 355 35.05 3.04 27.42
C PHE A 355 36.37 2.28 27.46
#